data_AF-A0A1J6KNI9-F1
#
_entry.id   AF-A0A1J6KNI9-F1
#
_cell.length_a   1.000
_cell.length_b   1.000
_cell.length_c   1.000
_cell.angle_alpha   90.00
_cell.angle_beta   90.00
_cell.angle_gamma   90.00
#
_symmetry.space_group_name_H-M   'P 1'
#
loop_
_entity.id
_entity.type
_entity.pdbx_description
1 polymer ?
#
loop_
_entity_poly.entity_id
_entity_poly.type
_entity_poly.pdbx_seq_one_letter_code
_entity_poly.pdbx_strand_id
1 'polypeptide(L)'
;MGKFHPYNEFFDGDVVTVDGIVYIIAMTDLSNNTSPNDFTILRFCLEKEKFQEILFPDRIKSWEDPALCALGENLCLTRLHNDSRCDFEVWYITKNGMSNSWSKMLSIP
;
A
#
# COMPACT_ATOMS: atom_id res chain seq x y z
N MET A 1 -3.09 22.46 -2.52
CA MET A 1 -2.53 21.34 -3.31
C MET A 1 -1.45 20.68 -2.47
N GLY A 2 -1.61 19.40 -2.13
CA GLY A 2 -0.52 18.62 -1.53
C GLY A 2 0.56 18.39 -2.59
N LYS A 3 1.83 18.58 -2.25
CA LYS A 3 2.96 18.25 -3.13
C LYS A 3 3.45 16.86 -2.78
N PHE A 4 3.73 16.02 -3.77
CA PHE A 4 4.49 14.79 -3.57
C PHE A 4 5.85 15.13 -2.96
N HIS A 5 6.28 14.36 -1.97
CA HIS A 5 7.61 14.51 -1.40
C HIS A 5 8.65 14.14 -2.48
N PRO A 6 9.73 14.92 -2.66
CA PRO A 6 10.67 14.74 -3.78
C PRO A 6 11.56 13.48 -3.72
N TYR A 7 11.34 12.59 -2.74
CA TYR A 7 12.18 11.42 -2.48
C TYR A 7 11.40 10.09 -2.48
N ASN A 8 10.30 10.02 -3.22
CA ASN A 8 9.54 8.78 -3.35
C ASN A 8 10.07 7.99 -4.56
N GLU A 9 10.69 6.83 -4.29
CA GLU A 9 11.00 5.83 -5.31
C GLU A 9 9.75 4.97 -5.59
N PHE A 10 9.53 4.63 -6.86
CA PHE A 10 8.39 3.83 -7.33
C PHE A 10 8.91 2.63 -8.12
N PHE A 11 8.41 1.44 -7.82
CA PHE A 11 8.72 0.19 -8.50
C PHE A 11 7.54 -0.27 -9.38
N ASP A 12 7.79 -1.27 -10.23
CA ASP A 12 6.79 -1.85 -11.13
C ASP A 12 5.75 -2.65 -10.30
N GLY A 13 4.45 -2.38 -10.48
CA GLY A 13 3.36 -3.00 -9.69
C GLY A 13 2.75 -2.14 -8.56
N ASP A 14 3.21 -0.90 -8.40
CA ASP A 14 2.86 -0.05 -7.25
C ASP A 14 1.59 0.78 -7.42
N VAL A 15 0.96 0.80 -8.60
CA VAL A 15 -0.16 1.69 -8.91
C VAL A 15 -1.41 0.92 -9.30
N VAL A 16 -2.52 1.21 -8.61
CA VAL A 16 -3.85 0.67 -8.97
C VAL A 16 -4.90 1.76 -8.91
N THR A 17 -5.93 1.65 -9.75
CA THR A 17 -7.09 2.54 -9.71
C THR A 17 -8.32 1.77 -9.28
N VAL A 18 -9.06 2.29 -8.29
CA VAL A 18 -10.32 1.73 -7.81
C VAL A 18 -11.30 2.89 -7.60
N ASP A 19 -12.47 2.84 -8.24
CA ASP A 19 -13.54 3.83 -8.06
C ASP A 19 -13.08 5.29 -8.23
N GLY A 20 -12.36 5.58 -9.32
CA GLY A 20 -11.86 6.94 -9.63
C GLY A 20 -10.77 7.45 -8.67
N ILE A 21 -10.22 6.57 -7.82
CA ILE A 21 -9.14 6.87 -6.90
C ILE A 21 -7.90 6.10 -7.36
N VAL A 22 -6.79 6.82 -7.50
CA VAL A 22 -5.47 6.23 -7.78
C VAL A 22 -4.79 5.95 -6.45
N TYR A 23 -4.27 4.74 -6.29
CA TYR A 23 -3.50 4.28 -5.14
C TYR A 23 -2.09 3.94 -5.58
N ILE A 24 -1.10 4.38 -4.81
CA ILE A 24 0.32 4.23 -5.14
C ILE A 24 1.06 3.78 -3.87
N ILE A 25 1.86 2.71 -3.94
CA ILE A 25 2.85 2.43 -2.90
C ILE A 25 4.01 3.42 -3.09
N ALA A 26 4.38 4.11 -2.02
CA ALA A 26 5.53 4.99 -1.99
C ALA A 26 6.46 4.58 -0.86
N MET A 27 7.77 4.59 -1.14
CA MET A 27 8.78 4.40 -0.12
C MET A 27 9.04 5.73 0.60
N THR A 28 9.00 5.72 1.94
CA THR A 28 9.29 6.92 2.74
C THR A 28 10.80 7.00 3.00
N ASP A 29 11.35 8.22 2.91
CA ASP A 29 12.79 8.55 2.85
C ASP A 29 13.70 7.76 3.82
N LEU A 30 14.77 7.17 3.28
CA LEU A 30 15.82 6.38 3.95
C LEU A 30 16.76 7.21 4.84
N SER A 31 16.60 8.54 4.88
CA SER A 31 17.57 9.46 5.50
C SER A 31 17.62 9.40 7.03
N ASN A 32 16.61 8.87 7.70
CA ASN A 32 16.58 8.69 9.15
C ASN A 32 16.72 7.20 9.47
N ASN A 33 17.86 6.80 10.06
CA ASN A 33 18.25 5.45 10.50
C ASN A 33 17.31 4.77 11.54
N THR A 34 16.00 5.02 11.50
CA THR A 34 15.01 4.44 12.41
C THR A 34 14.00 3.69 11.54
N SER A 35 14.20 2.37 11.45
CA SER A 35 13.45 1.42 10.61
C SER A 35 13.91 1.37 9.14
N PRO A 36 14.40 0.22 8.64
CA PRO A 36 14.61 0.03 7.21
C PRO A 36 13.24 -0.04 6.50
N ASN A 37 12.96 0.99 5.70
CA ASN A 37 11.94 1.04 4.64
C ASN A 37 10.49 1.07 5.17
N ASP A 38 9.97 2.25 5.54
CA ASP A 38 8.54 2.41 5.81
C ASP A 38 7.81 2.67 4.48
N PHE A 39 7.02 1.70 4.01
CA PHE A 39 6.11 1.91 2.87
C PHE A 39 4.85 2.66 3.34
N THR A 40 4.39 3.61 2.51
CA THR A 40 3.10 4.28 2.67
C THR A 40 2.25 4.07 1.42
N ILE A 41 0.92 4.11 1.56
CA ILE A 41 0.02 4.07 0.41
C ILE A 41 -0.52 5.48 0.21
N LEU A 42 -0.21 6.07 -0.94
CA LEU A 42 -0.74 7.35 -1.36
C LEU A 42 -2.07 7.13 -2.06
N ARG A 43 -3.10 7.84 -1.59
CA ARG A 43 -4.43 7.90 -2.17
C ARG A 43 -4.61 9.23 -2.88
N PHE A 44 -4.92 9.21 -4.16
CA PHE A 44 -5.24 10.38 -4.95
C PHE A 44 -6.66 10.30 -5.53
N CYS A 45 -7.53 11.19 -5.08
CA CYS A 45 -8.89 11.30 -5.61
C CYS A 45 -8.88 12.22 -6.84
N LEU A 46 -9.14 11.66 -8.02
CA LEU A 46 -9.10 12.38 -9.30
C LEU A 46 -10.08 13.55 -9.33
N GLU A 47 -11.33 13.33 -8.92
CA GLU A 47 -12.39 14.35 -8.97
C GLU A 47 -12.09 15.58 -8.10
N LYS A 48 -11.50 15.35 -6.93
CA LYS A 48 -11.25 16.40 -5.93
C LYS A 48 -9.84 16.94 -6.00
N GLU A 49 -8.97 16.31 -6.79
CA GLU A 49 -7.53 16.55 -6.85
C GLU A 49 -6.89 16.60 -5.44
N LYS A 50 -7.31 15.67 -4.56
CA LYS A 50 -6.85 15.59 -3.17
C LYS A 50 -6.02 14.35 -2.91
N PHE A 51 -4.91 14.58 -2.22
CA PHE A 51 -4.01 13.55 -1.72
C PHE A 51 -4.31 13.23 -0.26
N GLN A 52 -4.14 11.96 0.09
CA GLN A 52 -4.21 11.45 1.45
C GLN A 52 -3.26 10.26 1.59
N GLU A 53 -2.59 10.15 2.72
CA GLU A 53 -1.81 8.98 3.07
C GLU A 53 -2.68 7.94 3.77
N ILE A 54 -2.46 6.68 3.46
CA ILE A 54 -3.06 5.52 4.09
C ILE A 54 -1.94 4.68 4.68
N LEU A 55 -2.13 4.29 5.94
CA LEU A 55 -1.20 3.41 6.63
C LEU A 55 -1.18 2.03 5.99
N PHE A 56 0.03 1.48 5.84
CA PHE A 56 0.23 0.07 5.54
C PHE A 56 -0.32 -0.81 6.67
N PRO A 57 -0.68 -2.07 6.42
CA PRO A 57 -0.98 -3.01 7.51
C PRO A 57 0.28 -3.22 8.37
N ASP A 58 0.14 -3.12 9.70
CA ASP A 58 1.23 -3.25 10.69
C ASP A 58 2.08 -4.53 10.55
N ARG A 59 1.59 -5.54 9.84
CA ARG A 59 2.21 -6.87 9.71
C ARG A 59 3.04 -7.05 8.45
N ILE A 60 2.90 -6.18 7.45
CA ILE A 60 3.66 -6.31 6.21
C ILE A 60 4.94 -5.51 6.36
N LYS A 61 6.06 -6.23 6.40
CA LYS A 61 7.39 -5.62 6.45
C LYS A 61 7.90 -5.34 5.05
N SER A 62 8.89 -4.49 4.98
CA SER A 62 9.43 -3.97 3.74
C SER A 62 10.21 -4.93 2.86
N TRP A 63 10.44 -6.16 3.33
CA TRP A 63 11.21 -7.20 2.65
C TRP A 63 10.29 -8.23 1.98
N GLU A 64 9.00 -7.92 1.86
CA GLU A 64 7.94 -8.87 1.51
C GLU A 64 7.20 -8.50 0.21
N ASP A 65 7.89 -7.75 -0.67
CA ASP A 65 7.49 -7.34 -2.02
C ASP A 65 5.98 -7.04 -2.14
N PRO A 66 5.49 -5.98 -1.47
CA PRO A 66 4.08 -5.66 -1.49
C PRO A 66 3.65 -5.16 -2.87
N ALA A 67 2.44 -5.55 -3.31
CA ALA A 67 1.85 -5.02 -4.54
C ALA A 67 0.37 -4.69 -4.33
N LEU A 68 -0.10 -3.61 -4.96
CA LEU A 68 -1.51 -3.25 -4.91
C LEU A 68 -2.30 -3.96 -6.02
N CYS A 69 -3.52 -4.36 -5.70
CA CYS A 69 -4.44 -4.91 -6.68
C CYS A 69 -5.89 -4.50 -6.38
N ALA A 70 -6.76 -4.64 -7.39
CA ALA A 70 -8.18 -4.39 -7.25
C ALA A 70 -8.93 -5.73 -7.25
N LEU A 71 -9.78 -5.95 -6.26
CA LEU A 71 -10.72 -7.07 -6.24
C LEU A 71 -12.15 -6.53 -6.20
N GLY A 72 -12.77 -6.45 -7.38
CA GLY A 72 -14.02 -5.71 -7.56
C GLY A 72 -13.81 -4.22 -7.26
N GLU A 73 -14.59 -3.69 -6.32
CA GLU A 73 -14.51 -2.28 -5.88
C GLU A 73 -13.62 -2.09 -4.64
N ASN A 74 -12.91 -3.14 -4.21
CA ASN A 74 -12.04 -3.09 -3.04
C ASN A 74 -10.57 -2.98 -3.44
N LEU A 75 -9.86 -2.11 -2.74
CA LEU A 75 -8.41 -2.07 -2.77
C LEU A 75 -7.87 -3.24 -1.95
N CYS A 76 -6.99 -4.00 -2.59
CA CYS A 76 -6.27 -5.10 -1.99
C CYS A 76 -4.77 -4.85 -2.03
N LEU A 77 -4.08 -5.50 -1.11
CA LEU A 77 -2.64 -5.49 -0.99
C LEU A 77 -2.19 -6.94 -0.90
N THR A 78 -1.31 -7.33 -1.81
CA THR A 78 -0.68 -8.64 -1.83
C THR A 78 0.71 -8.55 -1.25
N ARG A 79 1.15 -9.65 -0.65
CA ARG A 79 2.48 -9.81 -0.08
C ARG A 79 3.05 -11.13 -0.54
N LEU A 80 4.31 -11.14 -0.96
CA LEU A 80 5.05 -12.37 -1.24
C LEU A 80 6.29 -12.41 -0.35
N HIS A 81 6.35 -13.39 0.56
CA HIS A 81 7.50 -13.54 1.43
C HIS A 81 8.54 -14.46 0.81
N ASN A 82 9.67 -13.91 0.37
CA ASN A 82 10.72 -14.68 -0.32
C ASN A 82 11.69 -15.44 0.63
N ASP A 83 11.24 -15.81 1.84
CA ASP A 83 11.98 -16.76 2.68
C ASP A 83 11.68 -18.21 2.20
N SER A 84 12.38 -19.18 2.79
CA SER A 84 12.30 -20.64 2.54
C SER A 84 10.90 -21.28 2.50
N ARG A 85 9.83 -20.51 2.75
CA ARG A 85 8.43 -20.96 2.73
C ARG A 85 7.51 -20.20 1.77
N CYS A 86 8.00 -19.29 0.91
CA CYS A 86 7.22 -18.60 -0.13
C CYS A 86 5.72 -18.45 0.19
N ASP A 87 5.38 -17.73 1.26
CA ASP A 87 3.98 -17.51 1.60
C ASP A 87 3.40 -16.32 0.83
N PHE A 88 2.13 -16.43 0.46
CA PHE A 88 1.40 -15.38 -0.23
C PHE A 88 0.19 -14.97 0.59
N GLU A 89 0.04 -13.67 0.84
CA GLU A 89 -1.10 -13.14 1.58
C GLU A 89 -1.84 -12.09 0.77
N VAL A 90 -3.16 -12.07 0.91
CA VAL A 90 -4.01 -10.99 0.38
C VAL A 90 -4.72 -10.30 1.53
N TRP A 91 -4.60 -8.98 1.54
CA TRP A 91 -5.23 -8.08 2.47
C TRP A 91 -6.18 -7.17 1.71
N TYR A 92 -7.26 -6.75 2.35
CA TYR A 92 -8.19 -5.77 1.77
C TYR A 92 -8.45 -4.65 2.76
N ILE A 93 -8.69 -3.46 2.21
CA ILE A 93 -9.00 -2.29 3.03
C ILE A 93 -10.49 -2.30 3.39
N THR A 94 -10.77 -2.17 4.68
CA THR A 94 -12.11 -1.90 5.21
C THR A 94 -12.20 -0.42 5.58
N LYS A 95 -13.22 0.26 5.05
CA LYS A 95 -13.48 1.68 5.31
C LYS A 95 -14.54 1.80 6.39
N ASN A 96 -14.17 2.23 7.60
CA ASN A 96 -15.10 2.47 8.70
C ASN A 96 -15.17 3.98 8.98
N GLY A 97 -15.96 4.70 8.16
CA GLY A 97 -16.07 6.15 8.26
C GLY A 97 -14.77 6.84 7.85
N MET A 98 -14.08 7.47 8.81
CA MET A 98 -12.80 8.16 8.58
C MET A 98 -11.56 7.28 8.78
N SER A 99 -11.70 6.10 9.41
CA SER A 99 -10.58 5.19 9.61
C SER A 99 -10.55 4.13 8.51
N ASN A 100 -9.35 3.91 8.00
CA ASN A 100 -9.04 2.77 7.16
C ASN A 100 -8.36 1.71 8.03
N SER A 101 -8.81 0.47 7.93
CA SER A 101 -8.15 -0.67 8.55
C SER A 101 -7.96 -1.77 7.51
N TRP A 102 -6.95 -2.61 7.71
CA TRP A 102 -6.65 -3.74 6.84
C TRP A 102 -7.09 -5.05 7.48
N SER A 103 -7.71 -5.91 6.67
CA SER A 103 -8.12 -7.24 7.09
C SER A 103 -7.50 -8.29 6.15
N LYS A 104 -6.99 -9.38 6.72
CA LYS A 104 -6.46 -10.51 5.94
C LYS A 104 -7.64 -11.26 5.32
N MET A 105 -7.60 -11.44 4.00
CA MET A 105 -8.59 -12.22 3.26
C MET A 105 -8.17 -13.68 3.14
N LEU A 106 -6.92 -13.92 2.69
CA LEU A 106 -6.40 -15.26 2.47
C LEU A 106 -4.89 -15.31 2.68
N SER A 107 -4.40 -16.51 2.95
CA SER A 107 -2.98 -16.83 3.01
C SER A 107 -2.77 -18.20 2.37
N ILE A 108 -1.78 -18.29 1.48
CA ILE A 108 -1.34 -19.51 0.80
C ILE A 108 0.06 -19.81 1.35
N PRO A 109 0.26 -20.97 2.01
CA PRO A 109 1.57 -21.40 2.50
C PRO A 109 2.52 -21.85 1.39
#